data_AF-A0A6N3EIL1-F1
#
_entry.id   AF-A0A6N3EIL1-F1
#
_cell.length_a   1.000
_cell.length_b   1.000
_cell.length_c   1.000
_cell.angle_alpha   90.00
_cell.angle_beta   90.00
_cell.angle_gamma   90.00
#
_symmetry.space_group_name_H-M   'P 1'
#
loop_
_entity.id
_entity.type
_entity.pdbx_description
1 polymer ?
#
loop_
_entity_poly.entity_id
_entity_poly.type
_entity_poly.pdbx_seq_one_letter_code
_entity_poly.pdbx_strand_id
1 'polypeptide(L)'
;MSEKFFDMVDILGRENVGMITGDSTINTEAPVICCTAEILANQALREGPASKVGCVVMDEFHFYADPDRGWAWQVSLLTLTGAQFLLMSATLGDVSDIAAMLQERTGRPVDLVTDAPRPVPLSYDYTLETLEATVELGLRAGEAPLYIVHFSQDEALKNARSLASYGVSEKDQREAIKQAMKGTKFTTPFGKILQRLLAAGVGVHHAGMRRATGFWWSAWPSRGSCPSSAAPTPWAWASTCPSTP
;
A
#
# COMPACT_ATOMS: atom_id res chain seq x y z
N MET A 1 2.16 -5.69 -3.91
CA MET A 1 2.84 -6.79 -4.63
C MET A 1 2.75 -6.62 -6.14
N SER A 2 1.55 -6.58 -6.72
CA SER A 2 1.37 -6.35 -8.16
C SER A 2 1.98 -5.03 -8.64
N GLU A 3 1.85 -3.97 -7.85
CA GLU A 3 2.46 -2.66 -8.15
C GLU A 3 3.98 -2.74 -8.29
N LYS A 4 4.68 -3.20 -7.24
CA LYS A 4 6.13 -3.47 -7.29
C LYS A 4 6.56 -4.33 -8.48
N PHE A 5 5.77 -5.35 -8.82
CA PHE A 5 6.06 -6.17 -9.99
C PHE A 5 6.03 -5.34 -11.28
N PHE A 6 5.01 -4.51 -11.48
CA PHE A 6 4.93 -3.63 -12.66
C PHE A 6 6.04 -2.59 -12.67
N ASP A 7 6.35 -1.98 -11.53
CA ASP A 7 7.46 -1.01 -11.42
C ASP A 7 8.81 -1.66 -11.79
N MET A 8 9.04 -2.88 -11.31
CA MET A 8 10.27 -3.62 -11.64
C MET A 8 10.30 -4.03 -13.12
N VAL A 9 9.16 -4.41 -13.70
CA VAL A 9 9.05 -4.69 -15.15
C VAL A 9 9.39 -3.44 -15.96
N ASP A 10 8.93 -2.26 -15.54
CA ASP A 10 9.22 -1.00 -16.22
C ASP A 10 10.71 -0.63 -16.16
N ILE A 11 11.40 -0.98 -15.06
CA ILE A 11 12.83 -0.69 -14.85
C ILE A 11 13.74 -1.72 -15.52
N LEU A 12 13.42 -3.01 -15.38
CA LEU A 12 14.33 -4.13 -15.70
C LEU A 12 13.92 -4.90 -16.97
N GLY A 13 12.76 -4.63 -17.52
CA GLY A 13 12.22 -5.37 -18.66
C GLY A 13 11.44 -6.62 -18.22
N ARG A 14 10.39 -6.93 -19.00
CA ARG A 14 9.42 -7.99 -18.68
C ARG A 14 10.05 -9.39 -18.63
N GLU A 15 11.06 -9.63 -19.45
CA GLU A 15 11.79 -10.89 -19.53
C GLU A 15 12.64 -11.15 -18.28
N ASN A 16 13.04 -10.10 -17.55
CA ASN A 16 13.93 -10.20 -16.39
C ASN A 16 13.18 -10.26 -15.06
N VAL A 17 11.86 -10.10 -15.06
CA VAL A 17 11.05 -10.03 -13.84
C VAL A 17 9.95 -11.09 -13.84
N GLY A 18 9.88 -11.86 -12.76
CA GLY A 18 8.83 -12.81 -12.45
C GLY A 18 8.05 -12.43 -11.19
N MET A 19 6.90 -13.06 -11.02
CA MET A 19 6.09 -12.92 -9.82
C MET A 19 5.60 -14.29 -9.34
N ILE A 20 5.74 -14.55 -8.04
CA ILE A 20 5.21 -15.75 -7.39
C ILE A 20 4.34 -15.34 -6.22
N THR A 21 3.08 -15.77 -6.25
CA THR A 21 2.08 -15.58 -5.19
C THR A 21 1.31 -16.88 -5.01
N GLY A 22 0.56 -17.03 -3.90
CA GLY A 22 -0.28 -18.20 -3.69
C GLY A 22 -1.33 -18.44 -4.78
N ASP A 23 -1.78 -17.38 -5.45
CA ASP A 23 -2.83 -17.43 -6.48
C ASP A 23 -2.29 -17.44 -7.92
N SER A 24 -1.04 -17.04 -8.15
CA SER A 24 -0.53 -16.76 -9.50
C SER A 24 0.99 -16.83 -9.59
N THR A 25 1.48 -17.37 -10.70
CA THR A 25 2.90 -17.43 -11.07
C THR A 25 3.12 -16.84 -12.47
N ILE A 26 4.16 -16.03 -12.62
CA ILE A 26 4.55 -15.38 -13.88
C ILE A 26 6.07 -15.45 -13.98
N ASN A 27 6.58 -15.92 -15.12
CA ASN A 27 8.02 -15.90 -15.46
C ASN A 27 8.92 -16.38 -14.30
N THR A 28 8.71 -17.60 -13.80
CA THR A 28 9.39 -18.12 -12.59
C THR A 28 10.89 -18.32 -12.76
N GLU A 29 11.36 -18.40 -14.00
CA GLU A 29 12.77 -18.54 -14.34
C GLU A 29 13.49 -17.19 -14.50
N ALA A 30 12.78 -16.09 -14.25
CA ALA A 30 13.36 -14.75 -14.30
C ALA A 30 14.47 -14.58 -13.25
N PRO A 31 15.53 -13.83 -13.56
CA PRO A 31 16.59 -13.53 -12.60
C PRO A 31 16.12 -12.70 -11.40
N VAL A 32 15.04 -11.93 -11.54
CA VAL A 32 14.42 -11.16 -10.45
C VAL A 32 13.00 -11.68 -10.20
N ILE A 33 12.73 -12.12 -8.98
CA ILE A 33 11.41 -12.64 -8.60
C ILE A 33 10.80 -11.76 -7.51
N CYS A 34 9.65 -11.15 -7.83
CA CYS A 34 8.79 -10.57 -6.83
C CYS A 34 7.96 -11.70 -6.18
N CYS A 35 8.21 -12.04 -4.92
CA CYS A 35 7.36 -12.96 -4.16
C CYS A 35 6.99 -12.43 -2.76
N THR A 36 6.04 -13.09 -2.08
CA THR A 36 5.76 -12.78 -0.67
C THR A 36 6.87 -13.34 0.23
N ALA A 37 7.03 -12.81 1.44
CA ALA A 37 8.03 -13.28 2.39
C ALA A 37 7.88 -14.78 2.68
N GLU A 38 6.64 -15.30 2.75
CA GLU A 38 6.36 -16.72 2.99
C GLU A 38 6.84 -17.61 1.83
N ILE A 39 6.73 -17.15 0.58
CA ILE A 39 7.23 -17.90 -0.58
C ILE A 39 8.75 -18.00 -0.52
N LEU A 40 9.45 -16.89 -0.23
CA LEU A 40 10.89 -16.89 -0.04
C LEU A 40 11.31 -17.77 1.14
N ALA A 41 10.62 -17.65 2.29
CA ALA A 41 10.91 -18.45 3.48
C ALA A 41 10.79 -19.95 3.21
N ASN A 42 9.75 -20.38 2.50
CA ASN A 42 9.57 -21.78 2.12
C ASN A 42 10.67 -22.28 1.18
N GLN A 43 11.09 -21.46 0.22
CA GLN A 43 12.22 -21.76 -0.66
C GLN A 43 13.53 -21.86 0.12
N ALA A 44 13.74 -20.93 1.05
CA ALA A 44 14.91 -20.86 1.90
C ALA A 44 15.01 -22.06 2.87
N LEU A 45 13.90 -22.53 3.42
CA LEU A 45 13.87 -23.77 4.22
C LEU A 45 14.20 -25.00 3.38
N ARG A 46 13.77 -25.04 2.12
CA ARG A 46 14.01 -26.18 1.23
C ARG A 46 15.46 -26.28 0.78
N GLU A 47 16.06 -25.15 0.42
CA GLU A 47 17.39 -25.13 -0.19
C GLU A 47 18.50 -24.72 0.78
N GLY A 48 18.19 -23.85 1.74
CA GLY A 48 19.13 -23.32 2.72
C GLY A 48 20.41 -22.80 2.07
N PRO A 49 21.59 -23.24 2.56
CA PRO A 49 22.88 -22.84 2.00
C PRO A 49 23.10 -23.23 0.52
N ALA A 50 22.35 -24.19 -0.02
CA ALA A 50 22.44 -24.60 -1.43
C ALA A 50 21.60 -23.71 -2.36
N SER A 51 20.85 -22.74 -1.81
CA SER A 51 20.03 -21.85 -2.60
C SER A 51 20.87 -20.98 -3.54
N LYS A 52 20.33 -20.72 -4.73
CA LYS A 52 20.96 -19.83 -5.73
C LYS A 52 20.59 -18.36 -5.54
N VAL A 53 19.81 -18.03 -4.51
CA VAL A 53 19.41 -16.65 -4.22
C VAL A 53 20.63 -15.83 -3.80
N GLY A 54 21.08 -14.94 -4.69
CA GLY A 54 22.24 -14.09 -4.44
C GLY A 54 21.92 -12.78 -3.71
N CYS A 55 20.70 -12.27 -3.83
CA CYS A 55 20.25 -11.02 -3.21
C CYS A 55 18.79 -11.13 -2.78
N VAL A 56 18.47 -10.55 -1.62
CA VAL A 56 17.14 -10.47 -1.04
C VAL A 56 16.87 -9.02 -0.66
N VAL A 57 15.81 -8.45 -1.25
CA VAL A 57 15.25 -7.17 -0.81
C VAL A 57 13.99 -7.46 0.00
N MET A 58 14.07 -7.23 1.30
CA MET A 58 12.93 -7.37 2.22
C MET A 58 12.35 -6.00 2.51
N ASP A 59 11.17 -5.76 1.96
CA ASP A 59 10.39 -4.59 2.33
C ASP A 59 9.52 -4.86 3.57
N GLU A 60 9.08 -3.79 4.22
CA GLU A 60 8.26 -3.81 5.43
C GLU A 60 8.85 -4.69 6.54
N PHE A 61 10.18 -4.60 6.74
CA PHE A 61 10.93 -5.46 7.67
C PHE A 61 10.48 -5.30 9.14
N HIS A 62 9.69 -4.28 9.50
CA HIS A 62 9.07 -4.19 10.83
C HIS A 62 8.13 -5.37 11.14
N PHE A 63 7.64 -6.10 10.14
CA PHE A 63 6.91 -7.36 10.37
C PHE A 63 7.79 -8.48 10.95
N TYR A 64 9.11 -8.29 11.07
CA TYR A 64 10.01 -9.25 11.73
C TYR A 64 9.55 -9.67 13.13
N ALA A 65 8.97 -8.72 13.89
CA ALA A 65 8.47 -8.94 15.25
C ALA A 65 6.98 -9.34 15.32
N ASP A 66 6.32 -9.50 14.18
CA ASP A 66 4.93 -9.93 14.13
C ASP A 66 4.80 -11.38 14.66
N PRO A 67 3.91 -11.64 15.66
CA PRO A 67 3.82 -12.93 16.30
C PRO A 67 3.30 -14.05 15.38
N ASP A 68 2.48 -13.71 14.38
CA ASP A 68 1.84 -14.69 13.51
C ASP A 68 2.63 -14.90 12.21
N ARG A 69 3.22 -13.81 11.67
CA ARG A 69 3.82 -13.78 10.33
C ARG A 69 5.31 -13.47 10.32
N GLY A 70 5.89 -13.02 11.44
CA GLY A 70 7.30 -12.60 11.50
C GLY A 70 8.30 -13.70 11.18
N TRP A 71 7.90 -14.97 11.37
CA TRP A 71 8.69 -16.14 10.97
C TRP A 71 9.11 -16.09 9.48
N ALA A 72 8.26 -15.53 8.60
CA ALA A 72 8.52 -15.47 7.17
C ALA A 72 9.70 -14.53 6.83
N TRP A 73 9.90 -13.48 7.63
CA TRP A 73 11.08 -12.63 7.51
C TRP A 73 12.29 -13.31 8.15
N GLN A 74 12.14 -13.86 9.36
CA GLN A 74 13.25 -14.47 10.12
C GLN A 74 13.93 -15.63 9.39
N VAL A 75 13.16 -16.54 8.79
CA VAL A 75 13.67 -17.77 8.18
C VAL A 75 14.74 -17.49 7.11
N SER A 76 14.52 -16.52 6.24
CA SER A 76 15.44 -16.22 5.14
C SER A 76 16.79 -15.73 5.67
N LEU A 77 16.79 -14.90 6.71
CA LEU A 77 18.01 -14.41 7.37
C LEU A 77 18.82 -15.54 8.01
N LEU A 78 18.12 -16.55 8.55
CA LEU A 78 18.76 -17.68 9.23
C LEU A 78 19.34 -18.72 8.26
N THR A 79 18.74 -18.88 7.08
CA THR A 79 18.99 -20.02 6.18
C THR A 79 19.73 -19.65 4.89
N LEU A 80 19.58 -18.42 4.38
CA LEU A 80 20.24 -17.94 3.16
C LEU A 80 21.56 -17.22 3.46
N THR A 81 22.51 -17.93 4.06
CA THR A 81 23.80 -17.35 4.49
C THR A 81 24.67 -16.82 3.34
N GLY A 82 24.43 -17.28 2.10
CA GLY A 82 25.12 -16.80 0.90
C GLY A 82 24.54 -15.53 0.26
N ALA A 83 23.35 -15.08 0.69
CA ALA A 83 22.66 -13.95 0.08
C ALA A 83 23.14 -12.59 0.61
N GLN A 84 23.06 -11.56 -0.24
CA GLN A 84 23.06 -10.17 0.20
C GLN A 84 21.67 -9.77 0.65
N PHE A 85 21.54 -9.02 1.74
CA PHE A 85 20.26 -8.51 2.22
C PHE A 85 20.19 -6.99 2.13
N LEU A 86 19.07 -6.49 1.63
CA LEU A 86 18.62 -5.11 1.80
C LEU A 86 17.31 -5.17 2.60
N LEU A 87 17.36 -4.72 3.85
CA LEU A 87 16.21 -4.73 4.77
C LEU A 87 15.65 -3.30 4.86
N MET A 88 14.44 -3.10 4.34
CA MET A 88 13.76 -1.81 4.32
C MET A 88 12.59 -1.80 5.31
N SER A 89 12.47 -0.75 6.10
CA SER A 89 11.40 -0.62 7.08
C SER A 89 11.06 0.85 7.37
N ALA A 90 9.79 1.12 7.67
CA ALA A 90 9.34 2.44 8.12
C ALA A 90 9.68 2.75 9.58
N THR A 91 9.56 1.75 10.47
CA THR A 91 9.73 1.94 11.92
C THR A 91 10.33 0.68 12.54
N LEU A 92 11.59 0.73 12.92
CA LEU A 92 12.21 -0.25 13.81
C LEU A 92 12.88 0.51 14.95
N GLY A 93 12.85 -0.10 16.14
CA GLY A 93 13.66 0.36 17.25
C GLY A 93 15.14 0.04 16.99
N ASP A 94 15.86 -0.29 18.07
CA ASP A 94 17.24 -0.77 17.93
C ASP A 94 17.28 -2.09 17.13
N VAL A 95 18.11 -2.11 16.09
CA VAL A 95 18.32 -3.27 15.20
C VAL A 95 19.74 -3.83 15.31
N SER A 96 20.53 -3.39 16.30
CA SER A 96 21.93 -3.78 16.49
C SER A 96 22.11 -5.29 16.59
N ASP A 97 21.22 -5.98 17.31
CA ASP A 97 21.26 -7.44 17.45
C ASP A 97 20.98 -8.16 16.13
N ILE A 98 20.04 -7.63 15.31
CA ILE A 98 19.73 -8.18 14.00
C ILE A 98 20.93 -8.00 13.06
N ALA A 99 21.57 -6.83 13.10
CA ALA A 99 22.75 -6.53 12.28
C ALA A 99 23.94 -7.42 12.66
N ALA A 100 24.22 -7.58 13.95
CA ALA A 100 25.28 -8.44 14.45
C ALA A 100 25.05 -9.91 14.04
N MET A 101 23.84 -10.41 14.21
CA MET A 101 23.44 -11.77 13.81
C MET A 101 23.59 -11.98 12.30
N LEU A 102 23.18 -11.00 11.49
CA LEU A 102 23.29 -11.09 10.04
C LEU A 102 24.74 -11.07 9.58
N GLN A 103 25.58 -10.22 10.18
CA GLN A 103 27.01 -10.16 9.90
C GLN A 103 27.72 -11.46 10.29
N GLU A 104 27.42 -12.02 11.46
CA GLU A 104 27.96 -13.32 11.90
C GLU A 104 27.60 -14.45 10.92
N ARG A 105 26.32 -14.52 10.51
CA ARG A 105 25.83 -15.61 9.67
C ARG A 105 26.28 -15.54 8.22
N THR A 106 26.33 -14.32 7.65
CA THR A 106 26.68 -14.13 6.25
C THR A 106 28.18 -13.90 6.04
N GLY A 107 28.90 -13.55 7.10
CA GLY A 107 30.30 -13.11 7.02
C GLY A 107 30.48 -11.79 6.25
N ARG A 108 29.39 -11.04 6.01
CA ARG A 108 29.39 -9.79 5.25
C ARG A 108 29.26 -8.60 6.21
N PRO A 109 29.96 -7.48 5.94
CA PRO A 109 29.70 -6.23 6.66
C PRO A 109 28.22 -5.83 6.54
N VAL A 110 27.65 -5.31 7.63
CA VAL A 110 26.28 -4.82 7.68
C VAL A 110 26.31 -3.35 8.06
N ASP A 111 25.80 -2.50 7.16
CA ASP A 111 25.66 -1.06 7.40
C ASP A 111 24.23 -0.73 7.85
N LEU A 112 24.13 0.11 8.88
CA LEU A 112 22.85 0.60 9.39
C LEU A 112 22.56 2.01 8.85
N VAL A 113 21.44 2.14 8.13
CA VAL A 113 20.94 3.43 7.62
C VAL A 113 19.63 3.75 8.35
N THR A 114 19.74 4.37 9.53
CA THR A 114 18.61 4.58 10.45
C THR A 114 18.12 6.02 10.54
N ASP A 115 18.96 6.98 10.17
CA ASP A 115 18.63 8.41 10.23
C ASP A 115 18.24 8.94 8.85
N ALA A 116 16.94 8.91 8.57
CA ALA A 116 16.36 9.49 7.38
C ALA A 116 15.26 10.48 7.81
N PRO A 117 15.51 11.81 7.74
CA PRO A 117 14.48 12.78 8.03
C PRO A 117 13.32 12.60 7.04
N ARG A 118 12.09 12.72 7.53
CA ARG A 118 10.90 12.60 6.67
C ARG A 118 10.96 13.69 5.59
N PRO A 119 10.94 13.34 4.29
CA PRO A 119 11.03 14.32 3.22
C PRO A 119 9.87 15.33 3.22
N VAL A 120 8.71 14.89 3.71
CA VAL A 120 7.50 15.70 3.86
C VAL A 120 7.13 15.76 5.34
N PRO A 121 7.37 16.87 6.06
CA PRO A 121 7.00 17.01 7.45
C PRO A 121 5.50 16.79 7.68
N LEU A 122 5.14 16.26 8.85
CA LEU A 122 3.75 16.09 9.27
C LEU A 122 3.43 17.10 10.38
N SER A 123 2.26 17.73 10.29
CA SER A 123 1.62 18.45 11.39
C SER A 123 0.45 17.62 11.92
N TYR A 124 0.13 17.80 13.21
CA TYR A 124 -0.97 17.10 13.86
C TYR A 124 -1.82 18.13 14.59
N ASP A 125 -3.13 18.06 14.35
CA ASP A 125 -4.12 18.92 15.00
C ASP A 125 -5.24 18.06 15.58
N TYR A 126 -5.82 18.55 16.67
CA TYR A 126 -6.99 17.94 17.32
C TYR A 126 -8.15 18.92 17.24
N THR A 127 -9.34 18.41 16.92
CA THR A 127 -10.55 19.22 16.80
C THR A 127 -11.71 18.59 17.56
N LEU A 128 -12.59 19.43 18.10
CA LEU A 128 -13.87 19.04 18.70
C LEU A 128 -15.05 19.24 17.73
N GLU A 129 -14.79 19.77 16.54
CA GLU A 129 -15.78 19.96 15.48
C GLU A 129 -16.29 18.62 14.95
N THR A 130 -17.45 18.65 14.29
CA THR A 130 -17.95 17.46 13.60
C THR A 130 -17.03 17.11 12.41
N LEU A 131 -17.11 15.85 11.96
CA LEU A 131 -16.34 15.40 10.81
C LEU A 131 -16.67 16.21 9.55
N GLU A 132 -17.95 16.52 9.32
CA GLU A 132 -18.40 17.30 8.17
C GLU A 132 -17.79 18.71 8.17
N ALA A 133 -17.80 19.39 9.32
CA ALA A 133 -17.21 20.71 9.48
C ALA A 133 -15.68 20.67 9.28
N THR A 134 -15.01 19.65 9.83
CA THR A 134 -13.56 19.46 9.66
C THR A 134 -13.19 19.24 8.19
N VAL A 135 -13.96 18.39 7.49
CA VAL A 135 -13.75 18.13 6.06
C VAL A 135 -14.02 19.39 5.23
N GLU A 136 -15.08 20.14 5.54
CA GLU A 136 -15.37 21.40 4.85
C GLU A 136 -14.22 22.42 4.98
N LEU A 137 -13.68 22.57 6.20
CA LEU A 137 -12.55 23.46 6.46
C LEU A 137 -11.30 23.03 5.67
N GLY A 138 -10.96 21.74 5.68
CA GLY A 138 -9.82 21.23 4.91
C GLY A 138 -9.99 21.39 3.39
N LEU A 139 -11.21 21.17 2.88
CA LEU A 139 -11.52 21.41 1.46
C LEU A 139 -11.36 22.89 1.08
N ARG A 140 -11.84 23.80 1.93
CA ARG A 140 -11.68 25.26 1.74
C ARG A 140 -10.23 25.71 1.82
N ALA A 141 -9.43 25.07 2.66
CA ALA A 141 -7.99 25.31 2.77
C ALA A 141 -7.19 24.71 1.60
N GLY A 142 -7.83 23.95 0.70
CA GLY A 142 -7.15 23.31 -0.43
C GLY A 142 -6.30 22.10 -0.04
N GLU A 143 -6.58 21.50 1.12
CA GLU A 143 -5.81 20.37 1.69
C GLU A 143 -6.18 19.03 1.08
N ALA A 144 -7.21 19.02 0.25
CA ALA A 144 -7.62 17.77 -0.35
C ALA A 144 -6.63 17.34 -1.44
N PRO A 145 -6.28 16.04 -1.56
CA PRO A 145 -6.70 14.84 -0.82
C PRO A 145 -7.03 14.82 0.69
N LEU A 146 -8.27 14.47 1.09
CA LEU A 146 -8.57 14.13 2.49
C LEU A 146 -8.81 12.62 2.66
N TYR A 147 -8.02 11.96 3.49
CA TYR A 147 -8.14 10.54 3.80
C TYR A 147 -8.61 10.36 5.25
N ILE A 148 -9.81 9.81 5.42
CA ILE A 148 -10.51 9.66 6.69
C ILE A 148 -10.52 8.18 7.06
N VAL A 149 -9.90 7.83 8.18
CA VAL A 149 -9.80 6.43 8.62
C VAL A 149 -10.84 6.14 9.70
N HIS A 150 -11.60 5.06 9.51
CA HIS A 150 -12.53 4.53 10.51
C HIS A 150 -12.11 3.11 10.92
N PHE A 151 -12.49 2.72 12.15
CA PHE A 151 -12.23 1.37 12.66
C PHE A 151 -13.31 0.37 12.28
N SER A 152 -14.50 0.84 11.87
CA SER A 152 -15.60 -0.03 11.45
C SER A 152 -16.12 0.32 10.05
N GLN A 153 -16.59 -0.70 9.33
CA GLN A 153 -17.19 -0.54 8.00
C GLN A 153 -18.48 0.29 8.07
N ASP A 154 -19.28 0.08 9.12
CA ASP A 154 -20.55 0.77 9.31
C ASP A 154 -20.36 2.26 9.56
N GLU A 155 -19.36 2.65 10.38
CA GLU A 155 -19.02 4.07 10.58
C GLU A 155 -18.49 4.71 9.30
N ALA A 156 -17.58 4.02 8.57
CA ALA A 156 -17.08 4.51 7.29
C ALA A 156 -18.21 4.79 6.30
N LEU A 157 -19.16 3.86 6.18
CA LEU A 157 -20.27 4.01 5.26
C LEU A 157 -21.27 5.08 5.72
N LYS A 158 -21.55 5.16 7.03
CA LYS A 158 -22.42 6.18 7.63
C LYS A 158 -21.87 7.58 7.35
N ASN A 159 -20.60 7.80 7.64
CA ASN A 159 -19.95 9.10 7.47
C ASN A 159 -19.79 9.45 5.98
N ALA A 160 -19.46 8.49 5.12
CA ALA A 160 -19.42 8.71 3.69
C ALA A 160 -20.76 9.17 3.11
N ARG A 161 -21.89 8.60 3.59
CA ARG A 161 -23.24 9.05 3.20
C ARG A 161 -23.54 10.47 3.71
N SER A 162 -23.09 10.79 4.92
CA SER A 162 -23.23 12.15 5.49
C SER A 162 -22.49 13.17 4.61
N LEU A 163 -21.21 12.91 4.31
CA LEU A 163 -20.38 13.76 3.46
C LEU A 163 -20.92 13.89 2.03
N ALA A 164 -21.43 12.82 1.44
CA ALA A 164 -22.04 12.85 0.12
C ALA A 164 -23.31 13.73 0.08
N SER A 165 -24.06 13.76 1.16
CA SER A 165 -25.26 14.61 1.30
C SER A 165 -24.89 16.07 1.59
N TYR A 166 -23.79 16.28 2.30
CA TYR A 166 -23.25 17.60 2.64
C TYR A 166 -22.74 18.36 1.40
N GLY A 167 -22.20 17.66 0.40
CA GLY A 167 -21.81 18.25 -0.88
C GLY A 167 -20.33 18.66 -0.93
N VAL A 168 -19.44 17.69 -0.79
CA VAL A 168 -17.97 17.88 -0.77
C VAL A 168 -17.34 18.01 -2.17
N SER A 169 -18.13 18.24 -3.22
CA SER A 169 -17.62 18.31 -4.60
C SER A 169 -18.40 19.25 -5.50
N GLU A 170 -17.65 19.96 -6.33
CA GLU A 170 -18.14 20.89 -7.32
C GLU A 170 -18.80 20.20 -8.52
N LYS A 171 -19.55 20.97 -9.31
CA LYS A 171 -20.23 20.44 -10.50
C LYS A 171 -19.24 19.81 -11.50
N ASP A 172 -18.14 20.50 -11.79
CA ASP A 172 -17.17 20.06 -12.79
C ASP A 172 -16.44 18.78 -12.35
N GLN A 173 -16.17 18.67 -11.04
CA GLN A 173 -15.59 17.46 -10.44
C GLN A 173 -16.53 16.26 -10.56
N ARG A 174 -17.82 16.46 -10.28
CA ARG A 174 -18.83 15.40 -10.41
C ARG A 174 -18.97 14.93 -11.85
N GLU A 175 -18.87 15.84 -12.83
CA GLU A 175 -18.86 15.44 -14.24
C GLU A 175 -17.60 14.66 -14.62
N ALA A 176 -16.42 15.09 -14.16
CA ALA A 176 -15.18 14.35 -14.37
C ALA A 176 -15.26 12.92 -13.79
N ILE A 177 -15.81 12.76 -12.58
CA ILE A 177 -16.01 11.45 -11.94
C ILE A 177 -17.02 10.60 -12.72
N LYS A 178 -18.11 11.19 -13.22
CA LYS A 178 -19.06 10.46 -14.08
C LYS A 178 -18.39 9.97 -15.37
N GLN A 179 -17.54 10.80 -15.99
CA GLN A 179 -16.78 10.39 -17.18
C GLN A 179 -15.82 9.25 -16.85
N ALA A 180 -15.11 9.35 -15.73
CA ALA A 180 -14.24 8.29 -15.23
C ALA A 180 -15.01 6.97 -15.13
N MET A 181 -16.15 6.99 -14.44
CA MET A 181 -16.93 5.79 -14.15
C MET A 181 -17.55 5.13 -15.39
N LYS A 182 -17.52 5.78 -16.57
CA LYS A 182 -18.08 5.20 -17.80
C LYS A 182 -17.40 3.87 -18.12
N GLY A 183 -18.21 2.88 -18.47
CA GLY A 183 -17.76 1.52 -18.80
C GLY A 183 -17.63 0.58 -17.59
N THR A 184 -17.63 1.10 -16.36
CA THR A 184 -17.64 0.25 -15.15
C THR A 184 -19.06 -0.17 -14.78
N LYS A 185 -19.25 -1.48 -14.54
CA LYS A 185 -20.55 -2.03 -14.11
C LYS A 185 -20.60 -2.21 -12.59
N PHE A 186 -21.45 -1.43 -11.93
CA PHE A 186 -21.74 -1.55 -10.50
C PHE A 186 -22.95 -2.45 -10.25
N THR A 187 -22.77 -3.77 -10.39
CA THR A 187 -23.89 -4.73 -10.39
C THR A 187 -24.33 -5.19 -8.99
N THR A 188 -23.43 -5.17 -8.01
CA THR A 188 -23.70 -5.65 -6.65
C THR A 188 -24.51 -4.62 -5.84
N PRO A 189 -25.22 -5.05 -4.77
CA PRO A 189 -25.92 -4.11 -3.87
C PRO A 189 -25.01 -3.02 -3.32
N PHE A 190 -23.80 -3.39 -2.87
CA PHE A 190 -22.80 -2.43 -2.42
C PHE A 190 -22.24 -1.58 -3.56
N GLY A 191 -22.01 -2.17 -4.74
CA GLY A 191 -21.54 -1.43 -5.91
C GLY A 191 -22.47 -0.27 -6.29
N LYS A 192 -23.79 -0.47 -6.21
CA LYS A 192 -24.78 0.60 -6.43
C LYS A 192 -24.68 1.71 -5.38
N ILE A 193 -24.35 1.38 -4.13
CA ILE A 193 -24.11 2.37 -3.07
C ILE A 193 -22.84 3.15 -3.38
N LEU A 194 -21.75 2.45 -3.68
CA LEU A 194 -20.46 3.06 -4.02
C LEU A 194 -20.59 3.99 -5.23
N GLN A 195 -21.30 3.58 -6.28
CA GLN A 195 -21.54 4.42 -7.47
C GLN A 195 -22.19 5.77 -7.10
N ARG A 196 -23.15 5.78 -6.17
CA ARG A 196 -23.81 7.00 -5.71
C ARG A 196 -22.87 7.89 -4.91
N LEU A 197 -22.04 7.29 -4.04
CA LEU A 197 -21.04 8.01 -3.25
C LEU A 197 -19.97 8.63 -4.17
N LEU A 198 -19.44 7.86 -5.11
CA LEU A 198 -18.47 8.34 -6.10
C LEU A 198 -19.04 9.48 -6.94
N ALA A 199 -20.30 9.40 -7.37
CA ALA A 199 -20.96 10.49 -8.11
C ALA A 199 -21.11 11.79 -7.29
N ALA A 200 -20.99 11.70 -5.96
CA ALA A 200 -20.94 12.84 -5.04
C ALA A 200 -19.52 13.23 -4.63
N GLY A 201 -18.49 12.57 -5.18
CA GLY A 201 -17.08 12.82 -4.88
C GLY A 201 -16.54 12.17 -3.61
N VAL A 202 -17.28 11.20 -3.05
CA VAL A 202 -16.88 10.46 -1.86
C VAL A 202 -16.54 9.01 -2.21
N GLY A 203 -15.32 8.59 -1.87
CA GLY A 203 -14.89 7.20 -1.97
C GLY A 203 -15.04 6.45 -0.65
N VAL A 204 -15.33 5.14 -0.73
CA VAL A 204 -15.27 4.24 0.44
C VAL A 204 -14.42 3.03 0.10
N HIS A 205 -13.49 2.67 0.99
CA HIS A 205 -12.69 1.45 0.90
C HIS A 205 -12.77 0.62 2.18
N HIS A 206 -13.05 -0.68 2.05
CA HIS A 206 -12.88 -1.63 3.16
C HIS A 206 -12.40 -3.00 2.69
N ALA A 207 -11.78 -3.75 3.61
CA ALA A 207 -11.17 -5.06 3.32
C ALA A 207 -12.14 -6.12 2.74
N GLY A 208 -13.47 -5.90 2.85
CA GLY A 208 -14.49 -6.76 2.24
C GLY A 208 -14.79 -6.48 0.76
N MET A 209 -14.16 -5.48 0.14
CA MET A 209 -14.39 -5.14 -1.27
C MET A 209 -13.67 -6.09 -2.23
N ARG A 210 -14.39 -6.64 -3.22
CA ARG A 210 -13.82 -7.53 -4.25
C ARG A 210 -12.94 -6.75 -5.26
N ARG A 211 -11.96 -7.46 -5.88
CA ARG A 211 -10.93 -6.94 -6.80
C ARG A 211 -11.43 -5.99 -7.91
N ALA A 212 -12.64 -6.19 -8.45
CA ALA A 212 -13.21 -5.32 -9.49
C ALA A 212 -13.52 -3.88 -9.01
N THR A 213 -13.74 -3.71 -7.70
CA THR A 213 -13.96 -2.43 -7.03
C THR A 213 -12.66 -1.83 -6.48
N GLY A 214 -11.67 -2.66 -6.16
CA GLY A 214 -10.32 -2.22 -5.77
C GLY A 214 -9.47 -1.70 -6.94
N PHE A 215 -9.81 -2.04 -8.18
CA PHE A 215 -9.15 -1.50 -9.39
C PHE A 215 -9.26 0.04 -9.49
N TRP A 216 -10.32 0.63 -8.92
CA TRP A 216 -10.50 2.08 -8.87
C TRP A 216 -9.50 2.80 -7.97
N TRP A 217 -8.92 2.10 -6.99
CA TRP A 217 -7.86 2.62 -6.13
C TRP A 217 -6.52 2.69 -6.87
N SER A 218 -6.17 1.65 -7.63
CA SER A 218 -4.88 1.55 -8.32
C SER A 218 -4.82 2.26 -9.67
N ALA A 219 -5.96 2.51 -10.32
CA ALA A 219 -6.03 3.12 -11.65
C ALA A 219 -6.23 4.65 -11.65
N TRP A 220 -6.31 5.33 -10.49
CA TRP A 220 -6.78 6.72 -10.42
C TRP A 220 -6.11 7.56 -9.31
N PRO A 221 -5.39 8.65 -9.64
CA PRO A 221 -4.15 8.68 -10.41
C PRO A 221 -2.94 8.32 -9.52
N SER A 222 -2.39 7.12 -9.72
CA SER A 222 -0.99 6.79 -9.42
C SER A 222 -0.04 7.28 -10.53
N ARG A 223 -0.57 7.87 -11.62
CA ARG A 223 0.24 8.53 -12.65
C ARG A 223 0.62 9.92 -12.16
N GLY A 224 1.84 10.05 -11.66
CA GLY A 224 2.54 11.31 -11.34
C GLY A 224 2.81 12.21 -12.56
N SER A 225 1.79 12.48 -13.37
CA SER A 225 1.83 13.42 -14.49
C SER A 225 0.57 14.27 -14.46
N CYS A 226 0.43 15.09 -13.42
CA CYS A 226 -0.36 16.32 -13.54
C CYS A 226 0.60 17.39 -14.11
N PRO A 227 0.39 17.91 -15.33
CA PRO A 227 1.13 19.08 -15.79
C PRO A 227 0.87 20.21 -14.78
N SER A 228 1.91 21.00 -14.52
CA SER A 228 2.03 22.06 -13.50
C SER A 228 1.03 23.23 -13.64
N SER A 229 -0.13 23.03 -14.27
CA SER A 229 -1.14 24.05 -14.54
C SER A 229 -2.59 23.58 -14.35
N ALA A 230 -2.85 22.41 -13.74
CA ALA A 230 -4.20 22.01 -13.35
C ALA A 230 -4.31 21.96 -11.82
N ALA A 231 -5.18 22.81 -11.27
CA ALA A 231 -5.44 22.99 -9.85
C ALA A 231 -5.64 21.65 -9.09
N PRO A 232 -5.25 21.55 -7.80
CA PRO A 232 -5.47 20.36 -7.00
C PRO A 232 -6.97 20.09 -6.88
N THR A 233 -7.41 18.90 -7.29
CA THR A 233 -8.81 18.50 -7.29
C THR A 233 -9.22 18.04 -5.88
N PRO A 234 -10.09 18.76 -5.15
CA PRO A 234 -10.43 18.37 -3.79
C PRO A 234 -11.28 17.08 -3.75
N TRP A 235 -10.78 16.03 -3.08
CA TRP A 235 -11.47 14.77 -2.79
C TRP A 235 -11.47 14.43 -1.30
N ALA A 236 -12.48 13.69 -0.83
CA ALA A 236 -12.52 13.07 0.49
C ALA A 236 -12.79 11.55 0.37
N TRP A 237 -11.90 10.74 0.93
CA TRP A 237 -11.97 9.28 0.93
C TRP A 237 -12.10 8.77 2.35
N ALA A 238 -13.12 7.94 2.59
CA ALA A 238 -13.24 7.19 3.83
C ALA A 238 -12.68 5.77 3.62
N SER A 239 -11.74 5.35 4.46
CA SER A 239 -11.21 3.99 4.43
C SER A 239 -11.35 3.33 5.79
N THR A 240 -11.45 2.01 5.80
CA THR A 240 -11.22 1.25 7.03
C THR A 240 -9.76 0.89 7.15
N CYS A 241 -9.18 1.07 8.33
CA CYS A 241 -7.92 0.41 8.66
C CYS A 241 -8.14 -1.11 8.60
N PRO A 242 -7.24 -1.92 8.03
CA PRO A 242 -7.24 -3.34 8.36
C PRO A 242 -7.10 -3.44 9.87
N SER A 243 -7.97 -4.22 10.51
CA SER A 243 -7.85 -4.54 11.93
C SER A 243 -6.45 -5.10 12.16
N THR A 244 -5.61 -4.36 12.88
CA THR A 244 -4.51 -4.98 13.62
C THR A 244 -5.16 -5.91 14.64
N PRO A 245 -4.76 -7.20 14.71
CA PRO A 245 -5.16 -8.06 15.82
C PRO A 245 -4.68 -7.50 17.17
#